data_AF-A0A6G1TYE8-F1
#
_entry.id   AF-A0A6G1TYE8-F1
#
_cell.length_a   1.000
_cell.length_b   1.000
_cell.length_c   1.000
_cell.angle_alpha   90.00
_cell.angle_beta   90.00
_cell.angle_gamma   90.00
#
_symmetry.space_group_name_H-M   'P 1'
#
loop_
_entity.id
_entity.type
_entity.pdbx_description
1 polymer ?
#
loop_
_entity_poly.entity_id
_entity_poly.type
_entity_poly.pdbx_seq_one_letter_code
_entity_poly.pdbx_strand_id
1 'polypeptide(L)'
;MNIKQVQRILLTNFFFMVVVTLLLVGLYETEILTPTDMASDATLMFVILTMMELVTIVAIPVALKMFSLKAVRRKLVARKGDALLPWGTARLNMLCLPMLINTFMYYQTMSPAFGYMAIILFLCLFFVYPSIGRCEAEVSED
;
A
#
# COMPACT_ATOMS: atom_id res chain seq x y z
N MET A 1 10.79 0.38 -21.83
CA MET A 1 9.47 1.08 -21.87
C MET A 1 9.62 2.59 -21.63
N ASN A 2 8.74 3.46 -22.15
CA ASN A 2 8.80 4.92 -21.89
C ASN A 2 8.43 5.22 -20.42
N ILE A 3 9.20 6.08 -19.74
CA ILE A 3 8.99 6.41 -18.30
C ILE A 3 7.58 6.93 -18.04
N LYS A 4 7.04 7.74 -18.98
CA LYS A 4 5.64 8.24 -18.93
C LYS A 4 4.59 7.12 -18.99
N GLN A 5 4.86 6.03 -19.72
CA GLN A 5 3.94 4.89 -19.81
C GLN A 5 3.99 4.05 -18.53
N VAL A 6 5.19 3.76 -18.03
CA VAL A 6 5.42 3.07 -16.73
C VAL A 6 4.68 3.79 -15.61
N GLN A 7 4.85 5.11 -15.55
CA GLN A 7 4.27 5.94 -14.52
C GLN A 7 2.74 6.00 -14.64
N ARG A 8 2.18 6.06 -15.85
CA ARG A 8 0.73 5.96 -16.06
C ARG A 8 0.18 4.61 -15.57
N ILE A 9 0.87 3.50 -15.84
CA ILE A 9 0.47 2.17 -15.35
C ILE A 9 0.50 2.11 -13.82
N LEU A 10 1.56 2.61 -13.19
CA LEU A 10 1.69 2.68 -11.73
C LEU A 10 0.60 3.54 -11.09
N LEU A 11 0.27 4.67 -11.71
CA LEU A 11 -0.76 5.59 -11.26
C LEU A 11 -2.17 4.97 -11.43
N THR A 12 -2.42 4.27 -12.53
CA THR A 12 -3.64 3.48 -12.70
C THR A 12 -3.74 2.39 -11.64
N ASN A 13 -2.67 1.64 -11.35
CA ASN A 13 -2.67 0.60 -10.32
C ASN A 13 -2.90 1.18 -8.91
N PHE A 14 -2.30 2.33 -8.60
CA PHE A 14 -2.53 3.06 -7.35
C PHE A 14 -4.00 3.46 -7.21
N PHE A 15 -4.55 4.12 -8.23
CA PHE A 15 -5.94 4.57 -8.20
C PHE A 15 -6.90 3.39 -8.14
N PHE A 16 -6.61 2.32 -8.87
CA PHE A 16 -7.37 1.08 -8.83
C PHE A 16 -7.41 0.50 -7.41
N MET A 17 -6.26 0.36 -6.73
CA MET A 17 -6.23 -0.14 -5.35
C MET A 17 -7.00 0.75 -4.37
N VAL A 18 -6.88 2.07 -4.48
CA VAL A 18 -7.63 3.02 -3.64
C VAL A 18 -9.13 2.89 -3.87
N VAL A 19 -9.56 2.84 -5.14
CA VAL A 19 -10.98 2.65 -5.49
C VAL A 19 -11.49 1.32 -4.95
N VAL A 20 -10.71 0.23 -5.04
CA VAL A 20 -11.08 -1.07 -4.49
C VAL A 20 -11.26 -0.99 -2.97
N THR A 21 -10.36 -0.32 -2.24
CA THR A 21 -10.50 -0.13 -0.79
C THR A 21 -11.75 0.68 -0.44
N LEU A 22 -12.03 1.77 -1.16
CA LEU A 22 -13.23 2.59 -0.95
C LEU A 22 -14.52 1.85 -1.30
N LEU A 23 -14.49 1.05 -2.36
CA LEU A 23 -15.61 0.21 -2.76
C LEU A 23 -15.89 -0.87 -1.71
N LEU A 24 -14.84 -1.48 -1.13
CA LEU A 24 -14.95 -2.41 -0.02
C LEU A 24 -15.63 -1.76 1.20
N VAL A 25 -15.19 -0.56 1.59
CA VAL A 25 -15.82 0.26 2.64
C VAL A 25 -17.31 0.45 2.32
N GLY A 26 -17.64 0.93 1.12
CA GLY A 26 -19.02 1.16 0.70
C GLY A 26 -19.90 -0.10 0.72
N LEU A 27 -19.35 -1.26 0.37
CA LEU A 27 -20.07 -2.55 0.44
C LEU A 27 -20.42 -2.95 1.87
N TYR A 28 -19.55 -2.67 2.84
CA TYR A 28 -19.84 -2.92 4.25
C TYR A 28 -20.81 -1.89 4.83
N GLU A 29 -20.65 -0.61 4.50
CA GLU A 29 -21.58 0.45 4.93
C GLU A 29 -22.99 0.29 4.35
N THR A 30 -23.12 -0.31 3.15
CA THR A 30 -24.42 -0.63 2.54
C THR A 30 -25.00 -1.97 3.02
N GLU A 31 -24.35 -2.61 4.00
CA GLU A 31 -24.69 -3.93 4.55
C GLU A 31 -24.84 -5.04 3.50
N ILE A 32 -24.26 -4.86 2.30
CA ILE A 32 -24.21 -5.89 1.27
C ILE A 32 -23.27 -7.01 1.71
N LEU A 33 -22.18 -6.65 2.39
CA LEU A 33 -21.27 -7.57 3.06
C LEU A 33 -21.58 -7.58 4.56
N THR A 34 -22.06 -8.72 5.07
CA THR A 34 -22.25 -8.91 6.50
C THR A 34 -20.92 -9.30 7.17
N PRO A 35 -20.61 -8.73 8.35
CA PRO A 35 -19.46 -9.18 9.12
C PRO A 35 -19.64 -10.64 9.54
N THR A 36 -18.60 -11.43 9.33
CA THR A 36 -18.49 -12.80 9.82
C THR A 36 -18.03 -12.75 11.27
N ASP A 37 -18.50 -13.67 12.10
CA ASP A 37 -18.14 -13.77 13.52
C ASP A 37 -16.71 -14.29 13.73
N MET A 38 -15.71 -13.57 13.19
CA MET A 38 -14.29 -13.87 13.38
C MET A 38 -13.78 -13.47 14.77
N ALA A 39 -14.59 -12.76 15.55
CA ALA A 39 -14.23 -12.24 16.88
C ALA A 39 -14.44 -13.25 18.02
N SER A 40 -14.85 -14.49 17.73
CA SER A 40 -15.18 -15.48 18.77
C SER A 40 -13.98 -15.94 19.62
N ASP A 41 -12.73 -15.74 19.17
CA ASP A 41 -11.52 -16.12 19.92
C ASP A 41 -10.59 -14.92 20.15
N ALA A 42 -10.54 -14.46 21.41
CA ALA A 42 -9.73 -13.32 21.83
C ALA A 42 -8.21 -13.55 21.68
N THR A 43 -7.73 -14.79 21.83
CA THR A 43 -6.30 -15.11 21.72
C THR A 43 -5.85 -15.03 20.27
N LEU A 44 -6.64 -15.62 19.36
CA LEU A 44 -6.37 -15.55 17.93
C LEU A 44 -6.43 -14.10 17.43
N MET A 45 -7.43 -13.34 17.86
CA MET A 45 -7.58 -11.94 17.48
C MET A 45 -6.38 -11.09 17.94
N PHE A 46 -5.88 -11.31 19.16
CA PHE A 46 -4.69 -10.64 19.66
C PHE A 46 -3.44 -10.95 18.84
N VAL A 47 -3.22 -12.22 18.48
CA VAL A 47 -2.08 -12.63 17.64
C VAL A 47 -2.16 -12.00 16.26
N ILE A 48 -3.32 -12.04 15.61
CA ILE A 48 -3.49 -11.46 14.27
C ILE A 48 -3.29 -9.94 14.31
N LEU A 49 -3.86 -9.26 15.30
CA LEU A 49 -3.70 -7.81 15.48
C LEU A 49 -2.21 -7.45 15.62
N THR A 50 -1.50 -8.14 16.52
CA THR A 50 -0.07 -7.90 16.77
C THR A 50 0.76 -8.13 15.51
N MET A 51 0.48 -9.18 14.74
CA MET A 51 1.18 -9.47 13.49
C MET A 51 0.93 -8.39 12.43
N MET A 52 -0.33 -7.96 12.26
CA MET A 52 -0.68 -6.90 11.30
C MET A 52 -0.09 -5.55 11.69
N GLU A 53 0.00 -5.26 12.98
CA GLU A 53 0.64 -4.05 13.49
C GLU A 53 2.14 -4.04 13.20
N LEU A 54 2.83 -5.15 13.47
CA LEU A 54 4.25 -5.29 13.11
C LEU A 54 4.47 -5.16 11.59
N VAL A 55 3.63 -5.79 10.78
CA VAL A 55 3.70 -5.67 9.31
C VAL A 55 3.50 -4.21 8.88
N THR A 56 2.53 -3.50 9.47
CA THR A 56 2.24 -2.10 9.15
C THR A 56 3.40 -1.18 9.54
N ILE A 57 3.94 -1.34 10.75
CA ILE A 57 5.07 -0.56 11.28
C ILE A 57 6.33 -0.76 10.44
N VAL A 58 6.58 -1.98 9.92
CA VAL A 58 7.74 -2.25 9.06
C VAL A 58 7.50 -1.81 7.62
N ALA A 59 6.29 -2.01 7.09
CA ALA A 59 5.95 -1.67 5.70
C ALA A 59 6.08 -0.18 5.41
N ILE A 60 5.67 0.69 6.35
CA ILE A 60 5.74 2.15 6.20
C ILE A 60 7.18 2.66 5.95
N PRO A 61 8.17 2.46 6.85
CA PRO A 61 9.53 2.92 6.65
C PRO A 61 10.20 2.20 5.48
N VAL A 62 9.89 0.92 5.24
CA VAL A 62 10.43 0.20 4.08
C VAL A 62 9.98 0.85 2.79
N ALA A 63 8.69 1.15 2.62
CA ALA A 63 8.19 1.78 1.41
C ALA A 63 8.65 3.24 1.23
N LEU A 64 8.73 3.99 2.33
CA LEU A 64 9.27 5.36 2.30
C LEU A 64 10.76 5.38 1.98
N LYS A 65 11.54 4.41 2.48
CA LYS A 65 13.00 4.35 2.34
C LYS A 65 13.47 3.56 1.12
N MET A 66 12.60 2.77 0.47
CA MET A 66 12.92 1.88 -0.66
C MET A 66 13.59 2.61 -1.83
N PHE A 67 13.19 3.86 -2.08
CA PHE A 67 13.75 4.68 -3.17
C PHE A 67 15.00 5.49 -2.76
N SER A 68 15.25 5.67 -1.46
CA SER A 68 16.52 6.26 -0.98
C SER A 68 17.68 5.25 -0.96
N LEU A 69 17.40 3.97 -1.15
CA LEU A 69 18.42 2.92 -1.19
C LEU A 69 19.27 3.10 -2.46
N LYS A 70 20.54 3.47 -2.28
CA LYS A 70 21.55 3.61 -3.35
C LYS A 70 21.64 2.39 -4.28
N ALA A 71 21.23 1.20 -3.81
CA ALA A 71 21.17 -0.03 -4.61
C ALA A 71 20.02 -0.04 -5.64
N VAL A 72 18.86 0.53 -5.30
CA VAL A 72 17.70 0.68 -6.19
C VAL A 72 17.96 1.83 -7.15
N ARG A 73 18.52 2.96 -6.69
CA ARG A 73 18.96 4.08 -7.56
C ARG A 73 19.93 3.59 -8.65
N ARG A 74 20.91 2.76 -8.30
CA ARG A 74 21.89 2.21 -9.25
C ARG A 74 21.28 1.27 -10.29
N LYS A 75 20.30 0.45 -9.89
CA LYS A 75 19.55 -0.43 -10.81
C LYS A 75 18.54 0.34 -11.68
N LEU A 76 17.95 1.41 -11.15
CA LEU A 76 17.11 2.36 -11.91
C LEU A 76 17.92 3.10 -12.97
N VAL A 77 19.09 3.63 -12.62
CA VAL A 77 19.99 4.33 -13.57
C VAL A 77 20.49 3.37 -14.66
N ALA A 78 20.74 2.10 -14.32
CA ALA A 78 21.21 1.09 -15.27
C ALA A 78 20.14 0.53 -16.22
N ARG A 79 18.85 0.45 -15.83
CA ARG A 79 17.76 -0.15 -16.64
C ARG A 79 16.55 0.77 -16.90
N LYS A 80 16.62 2.03 -16.48
CA LYS A 80 15.67 3.15 -16.68
C LYS A 80 14.18 2.76 -16.60
N GLY A 81 13.59 2.28 -17.69
CA GLY A 81 12.14 2.02 -17.78
C GLY A 81 11.67 0.66 -17.27
N ASP A 82 12.47 -0.41 -17.41
CA ASP A 82 11.98 -1.78 -17.18
C ASP A 82 12.17 -2.26 -15.74
N ALA A 83 13.12 -1.66 -15.00
CA ALA A 83 13.28 -1.90 -13.57
C ALA A 83 12.35 -1.02 -12.72
N LEU A 84 11.91 0.13 -13.23
CA LEU A 84 11.07 1.06 -12.47
C LEU A 84 9.65 0.52 -12.24
N LEU A 85 9.11 -0.23 -13.21
CA LEU A 85 7.80 -0.88 -13.11
C LEU A 85 7.70 -1.85 -11.92
N PRO A 86 8.50 -2.93 -11.84
CA PRO A 86 8.34 -3.94 -10.80
C PRO A 86 8.65 -3.38 -9.40
N TRP A 87 9.64 -2.50 -9.26
CA TRP A 87 9.98 -1.89 -7.97
C TRP A 87 8.94 -0.85 -7.53
N GLY A 88 8.42 -0.06 -8.46
CA GLY A 88 7.31 0.87 -8.23
C GLY A 88 6.02 0.16 -7.84
N THR A 89 5.72 -0.97 -8.49
CA THR A 89 4.52 -1.77 -8.18
C THR A 89 4.71 -2.54 -6.88
N ALA A 90 5.91 -3.06 -6.60
CA ALA A 90 6.21 -3.73 -5.34
C ALA A 90 6.04 -2.80 -4.12
N ARG A 91 6.53 -1.55 -4.18
CA ARG A 91 6.30 -0.57 -3.09
C ARG A 91 4.81 -0.26 -2.90
N LEU A 92 4.06 -0.15 -4.00
CA LEU A 92 2.64 0.18 -3.97
C LEU A 92 1.85 -0.98 -3.36
N ASN A 93 2.12 -2.20 -3.80
CA ASN A 93 1.48 -3.40 -3.25
C ASN A 93 1.87 -3.64 -1.79
N MET A 94 3.11 -3.33 -1.39
CA MET A 94 3.53 -3.41 0.01
C MET A 94 2.72 -2.50 0.95
N LEU A 95 2.13 -1.39 0.46
CA LEU A 95 1.23 -0.55 1.26
C LEU A 95 -0.24 -0.86 1.02
N CYS A 96 -0.62 -1.08 -0.25
CA CYS A 96 -2.01 -1.30 -0.62
C CYS A 96 -2.56 -2.61 -0.08
N LEU A 97 -1.75 -3.68 -0.07
CA LEU A 97 -2.18 -4.97 0.49
C LEU A 97 -2.49 -4.89 1.99
N PRO A 98 -1.57 -4.43 2.87
CA PRO A 98 -1.90 -4.30 4.29
C PRO A 98 -3.01 -3.27 4.53
N MET A 99 -3.15 -2.23 3.71
CA MET A 99 -4.28 -1.29 3.82
C MET A 99 -5.62 -1.99 3.55
N LEU A 100 -5.71 -2.78 2.47
CA LEU A 100 -6.92 -3.55 2.14
C LEU A 100 -7.24 -4.59 3.22
N ILE A 101 -6.23 -5.33 3.67
CA ILE A 101 -6.38 -6.37 4.70
C ILE A 101 -6.84 -5.73 6.02
N ASN A 102 -6.21 -4.63 6.45
CA ASN A 102 -6.61 -3.92 7.67
C ASN A 102 -8.02 -3.33 7.55
N THR A 103 -8.41 -2.81 6.38
CA THR A 103 -9.79 -2.33 6.15
C THR A 103 -10.78 -3.48 6.25
N PHE A 104 -10.48 -4.62 5.63
CA PHE A 104 -11.30 -5.81 5.73
C PHE A 104 -11.42 -6.32 7.17
N MET A 105 -10.29 -6.43 7.87
CA MET A 105 -10.25 -6.86 9.28
C MET A 105 -10.97 -5.90 10.21
N TYR A 106 -10.94 -4.59 9.93
CA TYR A 106 -11.72 -3.59 10.67
C TYR A 106 -13.21 -3.92 10.61
N TYR A 107 -13.77 -4.15 9.42
CA TYR A 107 -15.19 -4.48 9.31
C TYR A 107 -15.53 -5.87 9.87
N GLN A 108 -14.64 -6.85 9.75
CA GLN A 108 -14.88 -8.20 10.26
C GLN A 108 -14.84 -8.29 11.79
N THR A 109 -13.98 -7.48 12.43
CA THR A 109 -13.75 -7.57 13.88
C THR A 109 -14.34 -6.39 14.65
N MET A 110 -14.76 -5.33 13.94
CA MET A 110 -15.15 -4.03 14.49
C MET A 110 -14.12 -3.41 15.44
N SER A 111 -12.86 -3.82 15.36
CA SER A 111 -11.78 -3.31 16.20
C SER A 111 -11.19 -2.03 15.61
N PRO A 112 -11.24 -0.90 16.34
CA PRO A 112 -10.71 0.38 15.85
C PRO A 112 -9.22 0.36 15.47
N ALA A 113 -8.44 -0.56 16.07
CA ALA A 113 -7.01 -0.66 15.81
C ALA A 113 -6.69 -0.96 14.33
N PHE A 114 -7.45 -1.87 13.70
CA PHE A 114 -7.31 -2.15 12.27
C PHE A 114 -7.69 -0.94 11.41
N GLY A 115 -8.70 -0.18 11.83
CA GLY A 115 -9.11 1.06 11.16
C GLY A 115 -8.01 2.11 11.18
N TYR A 116 -7.38 2.34 12.35
CA TYR A 116 -6.27 3.30 12.46
C TYR A 116 -5.07 2.90 11.59
N MET A 117 -4.72 1.61 11.56
CA MET A 117 -3.65 1.12 10.68
C MET A 117 -3.95 1.35 9.19
N ALA A 118 -5.20 1.10 8.77
CA ALA A 118 -5.63 1.36 7.40
C ALA A 118 -5.54 2.86 7.03
N ILE A 119 -5.99 3.75 7.92
CA ILE A 119 -5.92 5.21 7.72
C ILE A 119 -4.46 5.67 7.62
N ILE A 120 -3.58 5.21 8.50
CA ILE A 120 -2.15 5.58 8.46
C ILE A 120 -1.52 5.12 7.14
N LEU A 121 -1.81 3.89 6.70
CA LEU A 121 -1.32 3.38 5.40
C LEU A 121 -1.86 4.20 4.22
N PHE A 122 -3.12 4.61 4.28
CA PHE A 122 -3.73 5.49 3.28
C PHE A 122 -3.06 6.88 3.22
N LEU A 123 -2.72 7.46 4.38
CA LEU A 123 -1.96 8.71 4.44
C LEU A 123 -0.54 8.53 3.88
N CYS A 124 0.12 7.43 4.21
CA CYS A 124 1.42 7.08 3.64
C CYS A 124 1.39 6.90 2.11
N LEU A 125 0.25 6.48 1.55
CA LEU A 125 0.05 6.39 0.09
C LEU A 125 0.28 7.75 -0.60
N PHE A 126 -0.18 8.86 -0.02
CA PHE A 126 0.05 10.21 -0.57
C PHE A 126 1.54 10.58 -0.59
N PHE A 127 2.29 10.18 0.42
CA PHE A 127 3.74 10.37 0.46
C PHE A 127 4.50 9.51 -0.54
N VAL A 128 3.90 8.44 -1.07
CA VAL A 128 4.51 7.53 -2.03
C VAL A 128 3.96 7.73 -3.45
N TYR A 129 3.11 8.74 -3.65
CA TYR A 129 2.42 9.02 -4.90
C TYR A 129 3.40 9.14 -6.10
N PRO A 130 3.23 8.32 -7.16
CA PRO A 130 4.09 8.30 -8.34
C PRO A 130 3.85 9.52 -9.25
N SER A 131 4.29 10.72 -8.84
CA SER A 131 4.26 11.93 -9.66
C SER A 131 5.38 11.94 -10.72
N ILE A 132 5.12 12.53 -11.91
CA ILE A 132 6.11 12.68 -12.99
C ILE A 132 7.39 13.34 -12.46
N GLY A 133 7.26 14.43 -11.69
CA GLY A 133 8.40 15.15 -11.13
C GLY A 133 9.27 14.32 -10.18
N ARG A 134 8.69 13.39 -9.41
CA ARG A 134 9.47 12.42 -8.61
C ARG A 134 10.09 11.33 -9.45
N CYS A 135 9.41 10.81 -10.46
CA CYS A 135 9.99 9.82 -11.36
C CYS A 135 11.12 10.40 -12.21
N GLU A 136 11.03 11.68 -12.59
CA GLU A 136 12.11 12.40 -13.28
C GLU A 136 13.26 12.70 -12.31
N ALA A 137 12.99 13.19 -11.09
CA ALA A 137 14.01 13.42 -10.05
C ALA A 137 14.73 12.14 -9.57
N GLU A 138 14.06 10.99 -9.59
CA GLU A 138 14.64 9.68 -9.23
C GLU A 138 15.51 9.10 -10.36
N VAL A 139 15.32 9.57 -11.60
CA VAL A 139 16.06 9.14 -12.80
C VAL A 139 17.13 10.15 -13.22
N SER A 140 17.00 11.43 -12.83
CA SER A 140 18.04 12.45 -13.02
C SER A 140 19.16 12.28 -11.99
N GLU A 141 20.39 12.21 -12.49
CA GLU A 141 21.60 12.28 -11.67
C GLU A 141 21.77 13.71 -11.15
N ASP A 142 21.19 13.98 -9.99
CA ASP A 142 21.75 14.97 -9.05
C ASP A 142 21.97 14.28 -7.70
#